data_AF-A0A922YT80-F1
#
_entry.id   AF-A0A922YT80-F1
#
_cell.length_a   1.000
_cell.length_b   1.000
_cell.length_c   1.000
_cell.angle_alpha   90.00
_cell.angle_beta   90.00
_cell.angle_gamma   90.00
#
_symmetry.space_group_name_H-M   'P 1'
#
loop_
_entity.id
_entity.type
_entity.pdbx_description
1 polymer ?
#
loop_
_entity_poly.entity_id
_entity_poly.type
_entity_poly.pdbx_seq_one_letter_code
_entity_poly.pdbx_strand_id
1 'polypeptide(L)'
;SHWCGRDNRNDDSVGIELEGLEGDGFEAAQYAALVRVCHALAARYPIAHVAGHEHIAPGRKCDPGPGFDWAHLQKGLGWPAPCFPDVTHVGSDQQS
;
A
#
# COMPACT_ATOMS: atom_id res chain seq x y z
N SER A 1 10.85 5.31 -10.94
CA SER A 1 9.48 4.89 -10.58
C SER A 1 8.57 5.94 -11.19
N HIS A 2 7.57 5.56 -11.98
CA HIS A 2 6.72 6.49 -12.73
C HIS A 2 5.27 6.25 -12.31
N TRP A 3 4.61 7.28 -11.75
CA TRP A 3 3.21 7.19 -11.34
C TRP A 3 2.62 8.59 -11.22
N CYS A 4 1.38 8.75 -11.66
CA CYS A 4 0.71 10.04 -11.87
C CYS A 4 1.50 11.02 -12.77
N GLY A 5 2.20 10.52 -13.80
CA GLY A 5 2.82 11.36 -14.83
C GLY A 5 4.05 12.17 -14.38
N ARG A 6 4.71 11.78 -13.28
CA ARG A 6 5.94 12.43 -12.80
C ARG A 6 7.08 11.41 -12.65
N ASP A 7 8.26 11.82 -13.10
CA ASP A 7 9.53 11.17 -12.81
C ASP A 7 10.01 11.52 -11.39
N ASN A 8 10.80 10.64 -10.77
CA ASN A 8 11.48 10.83 -9.47
C ASN A 8 10.62 10.87 -8.18
N ARG A 9 9.68 9.93 -8.04
CA ARG A 9 8.81 9.76 -6.85
C ARG A 9 9.49 9.51 -5.48
N ASN A 10 10.81 9.46 -5.38
CA ASN A 10 11.49 9.30 -4.09
C ASN A 10 11.49 10.59 -3.27
N ASP A 11 11.30 11.76 -3.89
CA ASP A 11 11.38 13.05 -3.18
C ASP A 11 10.09 13.40 -2.42
N ASP A 12 8.95 12.79 -2.80
CA ASP A 12 7.61 13.12 -2.28
C ASP A 12 6.90 11.93 -1.60
N SER A 13 7.63 10.89 -1.20
CA SER A 13 7.03 9.70 -0.57
C SER A 13 7.72 9.30 0.73
N VAL A 14 6.94 8.69 1.63
CA VAL A 14 7.44 8.07 2.86
C VAL A 14 7.29 6.56 2.69
N GLY A 15 8.42 5.84 2.68
CA GLY A 15 8.44 4.37 2.66
C GLY A 15 8.17 3.81 4.05
N ILE A 16 7.27 2.83 4.14
CA ILE A 16 7.01 2.05 5.36
C ILE A 16 7.20 0.58 5.00
N GLU A 17 8.07 -0.11 5.75
CA GLU A 17 8.34 -1.53 5.56
C GLU A 17 7.68 -2.33 6.69
N LEU A 18 6.97 -3.39 6.32
CA LEU A 18 6.44 -4.39 7.26
C LEU A 18 7.26 -5.65 7.10
N GLU A 19 7.82 -6.16 8.20
CA GLU A 19 8.58 -7.41 8.16
C GLU A 19 7.66 -8.62 8.00
N GLY A 20 7.96 -9.51 7.07
CA GLY A 20 7.23 -10.75 6.87
C GLY A 20 8.08 -11.77 6.12
N LEU A 21 7.82 -13.06 6.33
CA LEU A 21 8.35 -14.11 5.46
C LEU A 21 7.56 -14.06 4.14
N GLU A 22 8.26 -14.06 3.01
CA GLU A 22 7.64 -13.95 1.68
C GLU A 22 6.47 -14.95 1.54
N GLY A 23 5.25 -14.42 1.34
CA GLY A 23 4.05 -15.21 1.04
C GLY A 23 3.08 -15.43 2.22
N ASP A 24 3.50 -15.19 3.46
CA ASP A 24 2.59 -15.23 4.60
C ASP A 24 1.92 -13.85 4.80
N GLY A 25 0.64 -13.86 5.15
CA GLY A 25 -0.10 -12.63 5.44
C GLY A 25 0.50 -11.86 6.62
N PHE A 26 0.22 -10.57 6.70
CA PHE A 26 0.70 -9.71 7.79
C PHE A 26 -0.14 -9.87 9.06
N GLU A 27 0.48 -9.72 10.22
CA GLU A 27 -0.19 -9.85 11.51
C GLU A 27 -1.10 -8.65 11.83
N ALA A 28 -2.16 -8.89 12.60
CA ALA A 28 -3.05 -7.82 13.08
C ALA A 28 -2.30 -6.71 13.83
N ALA A 29 -1.23 -7.06 14.56
CA ALA A 29 -0.38 -6.09 15.25
C ALA A 29 0.35 -5.14 14.29
N GLN A 30 0.75 -5.64 13.11
CA GLN A 30 1.42 -4.86 12.08
C GLN A 30 0.45 -3.87 11.44
N TYR A 31 -0.78 -4.28 11.11
CA TYR A 31 -1.81 -3.35 10.64
C TYR A 31 -2.14 -2.28 11.67
N ALA A 32 -2.28 -2.65 12.95
CA ALA A 32 -2.53 -1.69 14.01
C ALA A 32 -1.39 -0.66 14.16
N ALA A 33 -0.14 -1.09 14.00
CA ALA A 33 1.02 -0.19 13.98
C ALA A 33 1.02 0.72 12.74
N LEU A 34 0.80 0.14 11.55
CA LEU A 34 0.73 0.87 10.30
C LEU A 34 -0.32 1.98 10.33
N VAL A 35 -1.54 1.67 10.81
CA VAL A 35 -2.63 2.66 10.96
C VAL A 35 -2.21 3.83 11.84
N ARG A 36 -1.55 3.57 12.98
CA ARG A 36 -1.05 4.63 13.87
C ARG A 36 -0.01 5.52 13.18
N VAL A 37 0.93 4.92 12.45
CA VAL A 37 1.96 5.65 11.70
C VAL A 37 1.32 6.51 10.61
N CYS A 38 0.40 5.96 9.82
CA CYS A 38 -0.31 6.69 8.77
C CYS A 38 -1.08 7.89 9.31
N HIS A 39 -1.79 7.76 10.44
CA HIS A 39 -2.45 8.90 11.07
C HIS A 39 -1.47 9.96 11.59
N ALA A 40 -0.35 9.54 12.18
CA ALA A 40 0.69 10.48 12.62
C ALA A 40 1.30 11.25 11.45
N LEU A 41 1.52 10.59 10.30
CA LEU A 41 2.00 11.24 9.07
C LEU A 41 0.95 12.19 8.50
N ALA A 42 -0.32 11.78 8.41
CA ALA A 42 -1.42 12.61 7.91
C ALA A 42 -1.69 13.84 8.78
N ALA A 43 -1.35 13.81 10.07
CA ALA A 43 -1.42 14.97 10.94
C ALA A 43 -0.37 16.06 10.61
N ARG A 44 0.72 15.69 9.92
CA ARG A 44 1.85 16.58 9.61
C ARG A 44 1.99 16.90 8.13
N TYR A 45 1.53 16.01 7.26
CA TYR A 45 1.66 16.11 5.82
C TYR A 45 0.31 15.89 5.14
N PRO A 46 0.01 16.60 4.04
CA PRO A 46 -1.22 16.40 3.29
C PRO A 46 -1.15 15.11 2.45
N ILE A 47 -1.24 13.96 3.13
CA ILE A 47 -1.20 12.64 2.49
C ILE A 47 -2.43 12.49 1.59
N ALA A 48 -2.19 12.40 0.28
CA ALA A 48 -3.25 12.28 -0.72
C ALA A 48 -3.51 10.81 -1.11
N HIS A 49 -2.47 9.97 -1.11
CA HIS A 49 -2.53 8.60 -1.62
C HIS A 49 -1.65 7.65 -0.80
N VAL A 50 -2.10 6.41 -0.71
CA VAL A 50 -1.34 5.25 -0.24
C VAL A 50 -1.14 4.32 -1.44
N ALA A 51 0.04 3.73 -1.58
CA ALA A 51 0.34 2.80 -2.66
C ALA A 51 1.35 1.75 -2.21
N GLY A 52 1.15 0.49 -2.63
CA GLY A 52 2.18 -0.56 -2.53
C GLY A 52 3.23 -0.40 -3.63
N HIS A 53 4.45 -0.93 -3.44
CA HIS A 53 5.53 -0.79 -4.43
C HIS A 53 5.17 -1.37 -5.80
N GLU A 54 4.37 -2.43 -5.86
CA GLU A 54 3.80 -3.01 -7.09
C GLU A 54 3.03 -1.97 -7.93
N HIS A 55 2.34 -1.02 -7.30
CA HIS A 55 1.63 0.07 -7.99
C HIS A 55 2.58 1.17 -8.49
N ILE A 56 3.73 1.34 -7.83
CA ILE A 56 4.71 2.39 -8.12
C ILE A 56 5.67 1.97 -9.25
N ALA A 57 5.99 0.69 -9.32
CA ALA A 57 6.89 0.11 -10.30
C ALA A 57 6.38 -1.26 -10.79
N PRO A 58 5.28 -1.27 -11.56
CA PRO A 58 4.70 -2.50 -12.10
C PRO A 58 5.73 -3.33 -12.88
N GLY A 59 5.73 -4.65 -12.68
CA GLY A 59 6.64 -5.59 -13.36
C GLY A 59 8.07 -5.64 -12.82
N ARG A 60 8.45 -4.73 -11.91
CA ARG A 60 9.76 -4.73 -11.25
C ARG A 60 9.69 -5.04 -9.76
N LYS A 61 8.58 -4.66 -9.12
CA LYS A 61 8.32 -4.86 -7.70
C LYS A 61 7.01 -5.60 -7.53
N CYS A 62 6.99 -6.52 -6.59
CA CYS A 62 5.84 -7.36 -6.26
C CYS A 62 5.41 -7.19 -4.80
N ASP A 63 6.12 -6.36 -4.03
CA ASP A 63 5.78 -6.02 -2.65
C ASP A 63 4.73 -4.89 -2.60
N PRO A 64 3.82 -4.88 -1.60
CA PRO A 64 3.74 -5.81 -0.46
C PRO A 64 3.14 -7.18 -0.80
N GLY A 65 2.63 -7.38 -2.02
CA GLY A 65 2.20 -8.66 -2.53
C GLY A 65 0.81 -9.10 -2.06
N PRO A 66 0.35 -10.29 -2.49
CA PRO A 66 -1.03 -10.75 -2.27
C PRO A 66 -1.38 -11.01 -0.80
N GLY A 67 -0.38 -11.14 0.09
CA GLY A 67 -0.60 -11.27 1.53
C GLY A 67 -1.01 -9.96 2.21
N PHE A 68 -0.95 -8.83 1.51
CA PHE A 68 -1.36 -7.53 2.04
C PHE A 68 -2.86 -7.29 1.86
N ASP A 69 -3.57 -7.14 2.97
CA ASP A 69 -4.98 -6.87 3.04
C ASP A 69 -5.25 -5.36 2.99
N TRP A 70 -5.42 -4.87 1.76
CA TRP A 70 -5.79 -3.48 1.49
C TRP A 70 -7.12 -3.08 2.11
N ALA A 71 -8.09 -3.99 2.19
CA ALA A 71 -9.40 -3.72 2.78
C ALA A 71 -9.30 -3.53 4.30
N HIS A 72 -8.46 -4.33 4.97
CA HIS A 72 -8.13 -4.16 6.38
C HIS A 72 -7.52 -2.80 6.65
N LEU A 73 -6.51 -2.39 5.87
CA LEU A 73 -5.88 -1.08 6.02
C LEU A 73 -6.90 0.05 5.77
N GLN A 74 -7.67 -0.04 4.70
CA GLN A 74 -8.67 0.97 4.36
C GLN A 74 -9.70 1.15 5.48
N LYS A 75 -10.20 0.04 6.04
CA LYS A 75 -11.12 0.06 7.18
C LYS A 75 -10.48 0.69 8.42
N GLY A 76 -9.20 0.38 8.68
CA GLY A 76 -8.46 0.91 9.83
C GLY A 76 -8.21 2.42 9.74
N LEU A 77 -7.96 2.95 8.54
CA LEU A 77 -7.70 4.37 8.31
C LEU A 77 -8.97 5.22 8.20
N GLY A 78 -10.06 4.65 7.67
CA GLY A 78 -11.31 5.37 7.42
C GLY A 78 -11.17 6.54 6.43
N TRP A 79 -10.15 6.51 5.57
CA TRP A 79 -9.93 7.55 4.56
C TRP A 79 -10.82 7.34 3.33
N PRO A 80 -11.06 8.38 2.51
CA PRO A 80 -11.82 8.25 1.26
C PRO A 80 -11.24 7.16 0.36
N ALA A 81 -12.11 6.39 -0.32
CA ALA A 81 -11.69 5.34 -1.24
C ALA A 81 -10.66 5.78 -2.31
N PRO A 82 -10.72 7.01 -2.88
CA PRO A 82 -9.72 7.48 -3.84
C PRO A 82 -8.28 7.64 -3.29
N CYS A 83 -8.09 7.55 -1.97
CA CYS A 83 -6.75 7.54 -1.38
C CYS A 83 -6.03 6.20 -1.55
N PHE A 84 -6.74 5.13 -1.94
CA PHE A 84 -6.21 3.77 -2.04
C PHE A 84 -6.11 3.33 -3.50
N PRO A 85 -5.23 2.36 -3.82
CA PRO A 85 -5.19 1.77 -5.14
C PRO A 85 -6.50 1.01 -5.45
N ASP A 86 -6.84 0.93 -6.74
CA ASP A 86 -7.96 0.09 -7.17
C ASP A 86 -7.54 -1.39 -7.13
N VAL A 87 -7.98 -2.08 -6.09
CA VAL A 87 -7.63 -3.49 -5.83
C VAL A 87 -8.51 -4.48 -6.59
N THR A 88 -9.39 -4.01 -7.48
CA THR A 88 -10.42 -4.88 -8.10
C THR A 88 -9.89 -5.89 -9.12
N HIS A 89 -8.61 -5.91 -9.49
CA HIS A 89 -8.11 -6.73 -10.61
C HIS A 89 -6.76 -7.43 -10.36
N VAL A 90 -6.55 -8.07 -9.21
CA VAL A 90 -5.48 -9.07 -9.06
C VAL A 90 -6.05 -10.34 -8.44
N GLY A 91 -6.76 -11.14 -9.25
CA GLY A 91 -7.29 -12.41 -8.77
C GLY A 91 -8.35 -13.03 -9.66
N SER A 92 -8.07 -13.28 -10.95
CA SER A 92 -8.87 -14.17 -11.80
C SER A 92 -8.08 -14.62 -13.04
N ASP A 93 -6.85 -15.11 -12.89
CA ASP A 93 -6.17 -15.82 -13.99
C ASP A 93 -5.32 -16.98 -13.43
N GLN A 94 -6.00 -17.92 -12.76
CA GLN A 94 -5.61 -19.33 -12.73
C GLN A 94 -6.89 -20.17 -12.62
N GLN A 95 -7.54 -20.42 -13.75
CA GLN A 95 -8.40 -21.59 -13.88
C GLN A 95 -8.43 -22.09 -15.32
N SER A 96 -7.81 -23.26 -15.50
CA SER A 96 -7.90 -24.21 -16.63
C SER A 96 -6.93 -24.01 -17.79
#